data_AF-A0A016W5M1-F1
#
_entry.id   AF-A0A016W5M1-F1
#
_cell.length_a   1.000
_cell.length_b   1.000
_cell.length_c   1.000
_cell.angle_alpha   90.00
_cell.angle_beta   90.00
_cell.angle_gamma   90.00
#
_symmetry.space_group_name_H-M   'P 1'
#
loop_
_entity.id
_entity.type
_entity.pdbx_description
1 polymer ?
#
loop_
_entity_poly.entity_id
_entity_poly.type
_entity_poly.pdbx_seq_one_letter_code
_entity_poly.pdbx_strand_id
1 'polypeptide(L)' 'MTNEWTNLILDYHNSLRSKIAFGMERNQTGKLPSAKNMYELVSNMLLGDGRTKEFHANVLPFSSLGTVSWRNWQKR' A
#
# COMPACT_ATOMS: atom_id res chain seq x y z
N MET A 1 -14.72 16.56 -2.03
CA MET A 1 -13.45 16.52 -1.27
C MET A 1 -12.33 16.75 -2.26
N THR A 2 -11.46 17.73 -2.00
CA THR A 2 -10.33 18.06 -2.87
C THR A 2 -9.30 16.92 -2.86
N ASN A 3 -8.81 16.58 -4.04
CA ASN A 3 -7.81 15.55 -4.35
C ASN A 3 -6.61 15.49 -3.37
N GLU A 4 -6.15 16.61 -2.82
CA GLU A 4 -4.99 16.68 -1.91
C GLU A 4 -5.18 15.88 -0.62
N TRP A 5 -6.31 16.03 0.06
CA TRP A 5 -6.58 15.31 1.31
C TRP A 5 -6.68 13.80 1.08
N THR A 6 -7.30 13.41 -0.04
CA THR A 6 -7.39 11.99 -0.43
C THR A 6 -6.01 11.40 -0.72
N ASN A 7 -5.12 12.16 -1.37
CA ASN A 7 -3.75 11.72 -1.62
C ASN A 7 -2.95 11.58 -0.31
N LEU A 8 -3.05 12.55 0.60
CA LEU A 8 -2.39 12.47 1.91
C LEU A 8 -2.83 11.25 2.71
N ILE A 9 -4.13 10.96 2.71
CA ILE A 9 -4.67 9.78 3.40
C ILE A 9 -4.13 8.49 2.75
N LEU A 10 -4.14 8.40 1.41
CA LEU A 10 -3.63 7.23 0.71
C LEU A 10 -2.15 7.00 0.94
N ASP A 11 -1.34 8.06 0.84
CA ASP A 11 0.11 7.98 1.03
C ASP A 11 0.46 7.50 2.44
N TYR A 12 -0.21 8.04 3.45
CA TYR A 12 -0.05 7.62 4.84
C TYR A 12 -0.35 6.13 5.03
N HIS A 13 -1.51 5.66 4.52
CA HIS A 13 -1.91 4.27 4.66
C HIS A 13 -0.99 3.31 3.90
N ASN A 14 -0.61 3.64 2.67
CA ASN A 14 0.26 2.80 1.86
C ASN A 14 1.69 2.73 2.44
N SER A 15 2.19 3.82 3.02
CA SER A 15 3.47 3.82 3.75
C SER A 15 3.45 2.85 4.94
N LEU A 16 2.40 2.91 5.78
CA LEU A 16 2.26 1.99 6.91
C LEU A 16 2.09 0.53 6.46
N ARG A 17 1.23 0.28 5.47
CA ARG A 17 1.00 -1.07 4.93
C ARG A 17 2.29 -1.69 4.40
N SER A 18 3.14 -0.90 3.75
CA SER A 18 4.47 -1.35 3.31
C SER A 18 5.36 -1.76 4.50
N LYS A 19 5.49 -0.92 5.53
CA LYS A 19 6.28 -1.24 6.74
C LYS A 19 5.79 -2.50 7.45
N ILE A 20 4.47 -2.71 7.51
CA ILE A 20 3.87 -3.93 8.06
C ILE A 20 4.20 -5.13 7.17
N ALA A 21 4.09 -5.01 5.84
CA ALA A 21 4.41 -6.09 4.92
C ALA A 21 5.82 -6.64 5.10
N PHE A 22 6.78 -5.77 5.41
CA PHE A 22 8.17 -6.13 5.69
C PHE A 22 8.48 -6.43 7.17
N GLY A 23 7.48 -6.41 8.06
CA GLY A 23 7.68 -6.67 9.49
C GLY A 23 8.55 -5.64 10.20
N MET A 24 8.57 -4.39 9.70
CA MET A 24 9.38 -3.31 10.25
C MET A 24 8.62 -2.46 11.28
N GLU A 25 7.29 -2.47 11.21
CA GLU A 25 6.43 -1.64 12.04
C GLU A 25 6.40 -2.12 13.50
N ARG A 26 6.45 -1.18 14.45
CA ARG A 26 6.47 -1.50 15.89
C ARG A 26 5.08 -1.86 16.39
N ASN A 27 5.03 -2.76 17.37
CA ASN A 27 3.84 -3.03 18.17
C ASN A 27 4.08 -2.58 19.61
N GLN A 28 3.05 -2.61 20.47
CA GLN A 28 3.18 -2.38 21.91
C GLN A 28 4.27 -3.26 22.54
N THR A 29 4.46 -4.47 22.01
CA THR A 29 5.59 -5.35 22.36
C THR A 29 6.22 -5.87 21.08
N GLY A 30 7.47 -5.47 20.80
CA GLY A 30 8.22 -5.92 19.64
C GLY A 30 7.79 -5.29 18.31
N LYS A 31 7.77 -6.10 17.24
CA LYS A 31 7.40 -5.69 15.87
C LYS A 31 6.24 -6.53 15.36
N LEU A 32 5.46 -5.98 14.44
CA LEU A 32 4.45 -6.73 13.71
C LEU A 32 5.13 -7.77 12.78
N PRO A 33 4.53 -8.96 12.60
CA PRO A 33 5.04 -9.95 11.66
C PRO A 33 4.91 -9.45 10.21
N SER A 34 5.76 -9.96 9.32
CA SER A 34 5.68 -9.66 7.88
C SER A 34 4.41 -10.24 7.25
N ALA A 35 3.94 -9.63 6.16
CA ALA A 35 2.71 -10.01 5.48
C ALA A 35 2.93 -10.22 3.98
N LYS A 36 2.61 -11.42 3.48
CA LYS A 36 2.90 -11.85 2.08
C LYS A 36 1.95 -11.26 1.01
N ASN A 37 0.72 -10.88 1.39
CA ASN A 37 -0.32 -10.45 0.44
C ASN A 37 -0.84 -9.04 0.78
N MET A 38 0.07 -8.11 1.06
CA MET A 38 -0.29 -6.73 1.39
C MET A 38 -0.31 -5.86 0.12
N TYR A 39 -1.48 -5.41 -0.32
CA TYR A 39 -1.68 -4.65 -1.55
C TYR A 39 -1.79 -3.14 -1.31
N GLU A 40 -1.44 -2.35 -2.33
CA GLU A 40 -1.61 -0.89 -2.37
C GLU A 40 -3.10 -0.50 -2.37
N LEU A 41 -3.44 0.54 -1.60
CA LEU A 41 -4.75 1.19 -1.64
C LEU A 41 -4.77 2.22 -2.77
N VAL A 42 -5.85 2.22 -3.54
CA VAL A 42 -6.13 3.19 -4.59
C VAL A 42 -7.41 3.97 -4.26
N SER A 43 -7.46 5.26 -4.57
CA SER A 43 -8.66 6.07 -4.32
C SER A 43 -9.79 5.58 -5.20
N ASN A 44 -10.97 5.38 -4.60
CA ASN A 44 -12.18 5.00 -5.34
C ASN A 44 -12.69 6.09 -6.28
N MET A 45 -12.19 7.33 -6.21
CA MET A 45 -12.59 8.41 -7.14
C MET A 45 -12.14 8.16 -8.59
N LEU A 46 -11.23 7.23 -8.85
CA LEU A 46 -10.86 6.79 -10.21
C LEU A 46 -11.64 5.56 -10.69
N LEU A 47 -12.40 4.90 -9.79
CA LEU A 47 -13.09 3.63 -10.03
C LEU A 47 -14.60 3.86 -9.96
N GLY A 48 -15.14 4.49 -11.01
CA GLY A 48 -16.58 4.75 -11.17
C GLY A 48 -17.43 3.51 -11.49
N ASP A 49 -16.88 2.30 -11.37
CA ASP A 49 -17.42 1.15 -12.09
C ASP A 49 -17.10 -0.20 -11.43
N GLY A 50 -17.25 -0.37 -10.11
CA GLY A 50 -17.38 -1.70 -9.48
C GLY A 50 -16.22 -2.71 -9.68
N ARG A 51 -15.11 -2.32 -10.33
CA ARG A 51 -13.97 -3.18 -10.69
C ARG A 51 -12.93 -3.29 -9.58
N THR A 52 -13.39 -3.31 -8.33
CA THR A 52 -12.54 -3.50 -7.15
C THR A 52 -11.86 -4.87 -7.10
N LYS A 53 -12.14 -5.79 -8.02
CA LYS A 53 -11.57 -7.15 -8.05
C LYS A 53 -10.54 -7.38 -9.15
N GLU A 54 -10.65 -6.69 -10.28
CA GLU A 54 -9.78 -6.93 -11.45
C GLU A 54 -8.42 -6.24 -11.33
N PHE A 55 -8.36 -5.09 -10.66
CA PHE A 55 -7.09 -4.37 -10.45
C PHE A 55 -6.11 -5.16 -9.56
N HIS A 56 -6.62 -5.99 -8.64
CA HIS A 56 -5.79 -6.82 -7.76
C HIS A 56 -5.08 -7.97 -8.49
N ALA A 57 -5.59 -8.39 -9.66
CA ALA A 57 -5.00 -9.51 -10.40
C ALA A 57 -3.66 -9.16 -11.06
N ASN A 58 -3.41 -7.87 -11.31
CA ASN A 58 -2.22 -7.39 -12.03
C ASN A 58 -1.27 -6.53 -11.16
N VAL A 59 -1.61 -6.29 -9.88
CA VAL A 59 -0.77 -5.54 -8.94
C VAL A 59 -0.10 -6.51 -7.97
N LEU A 60 1.24 -6.50 -7.96
CA LEU A 60 2.04 -7.31 -7.06
C LEU A 60 1.91 -6.81 -5.61
N PRO A 61 1.77 -7.70 -4.60
CA PRO A 61 1.79 -7.29 -3.20
C PRO A 61 3.15 -6.69 -2.81
N PHE A 62 3.17 -5.77 -1.84
CA PHE A 62 4.38 -5.06 -1.40
C PHE A 62 5.55 -5.97 -1.03
N SER A 63 5.26 -7.14 -0.45
CA SER A 63 6.25 -8.14 -0.06
C SER A 63 6.79 -8.99 -1.21
N SER A 64 6.21 -8.89 -2.41
CA SER A 64 6.69 -9.53 -3.64
C SER A 64 7.46 -8.60 -4.57
N LEU A 65 7.42 -7.28 -4.31
CA LEU A 65 8.20 -6.29 -5.04
C LEU A 65 9.66 -6.38 -4.58
N GLY A 66 10.48 -7.14 -5.31
CA GLY A 66 11.94 -7.02 -5.21
C GLY A 66 12.37 -5.64 -5.70
N THR A 67 12.79 -4.77 -4.77
CA THR A 67 13.40 -3.41 -4.90
C THR A 67 12.82 -2.42 -5.92
N VAL A 68 11.81 -2.75 -6.72
CA VAL A 68 11.38 -1.88 -7.82
C VAL A 68 9.87 -1.66 -7.80
N SER A 69 9.57 -0.40 -7.47
CA SER A 69 8.32 0.35 -7.55
C SER A 69 7.23 0.14 -6.48
N TRP A 70 7.50 0.71 -5.31
CA TRP A 70 6.53 1.46 -4.49
C TRP A 70 6.45 2.87 -5.09
N ARG A 71 5.99 3.15 -6.32
CA ARG A 71 6.37 4.42 -7.05
C ARG A 71 7.85 4.86 -6.77
N ASN A 72 8.74 3.85 -6.81
CA ASN A 72 10.15 3.78 -6.33
C ASN A 72 10.46 3.92 -4.81
N TRP A 73 9.75 3.32 -3.84
CA TRP A 73 9.99 3.34 -2.37
C TRP A 73 9.97 4.73 -1.68
N GLN A 74 9.63 5.78 -2.46
CA GLN A 74 9.76 7.23 -2.22
C GLN A 74 11.15 7.80 -2.58
N LYS A 75 11.94 6.98 -3.31
CA LYS A 75 13.27 7.11 -3.93
C LYS A 75 14.45 6.62 -3.07
N ARG A 76 14.45 6.92 -1.77
CA ARG A 76 15.44 6.55 -0.73
C ARG A 76 15.07 7.29 0.55
#